data_AF-A0A430L0B5-F1
#
_entry.id   AF-A0A430L0B5-F1
#
_cell.length_a   1.000
_cell.length_b   1.000
_cell.length_c   1.000
_cell.angle_alpha   90.00
_cell.angle_beta   90.00
_cell.angle_gamma   90.00
#
_symmetry.space_group_name_H-M   'P 1'
#
loop_
_entity.id
_entity.type
_entity.pdbx_description
1 polymer ?
#
loop_
_entity_poly.entity_id
_entity_poly.type
_entity_poly.pdbx_seq_one_letter_code
_entity_poly.pdbx_strand_id
1 'polypeptide(L)'
;MSEMTEQEMMNNAFVEQICSSDGKGASIAFEFRGTQIHVSIFPSNGSSTKDSRHLKPEDRPLQDHLIDALSRDSSGRPYGECNVSQEEVLGTILEAGKPLFSQLTPKAPTCEDPTLHQILFAEILYIRLEGDSEPASVVPIEYEEAYNIGFFNQDHGQAFEEELDLYQHLPRYAPEDIVVKQVFMKGIKYVTAAVQVDGRDMFCKALGEPRQLRGCSEARELECLGKILRAFPQQDSIRVPQLLGYVHDKDTKRILGFLRQWVPGRNLGDIYLASIATETKQKWISQIRESVQLLHEQGLVWGDAKPYNVVIDEKDDAWLIDFGGGFTAGWVDSQLVETIEGDEKALDRIAEFLSGNDDVVIYI
;
A
#
# COMPACT_ATOMS: atom_id res chain seq x y z
N MET A 1 -13.51 -31.54 16.74
CA MET A 1 -12.31 -30.94 16.11
C MET A 1 -11.44 -30.44 17.24
N SER A 2 -10.12 -30.67 17.20
CA SER A 2 -9.22 -30.09 18.20
C SER A 2 -9.36 -28.58 18.17
N GLU A 3 -9.51 -27.93 19.33
CA GLU A 3 -9.38 -26.48 19.42
C GLU A 3 -7.97 -26.09 18.99
N MET A 4 -7.85 -25.05 18.16
CA MET A 4 -6.53 -24.51 17.77
C MET A 4 -5.94 -23.75 18.96
N THR A 5 -4.65 -23.93 19.16
CA THR A 5 -3.87 -23.12 20.09
C THR A 5 -3.70 -21.69 19.54
N GLU A 6 -3.46 -20.73 20.42
CA GLU A 6 -3.19 -19.33 20.07
C GLU A 6 -2.01 -19.22 19.08
N GLN A 7 -0.94 -19.99 19.32
CA GLN A 7 0.23 -20.03 18.45
C GLN A 7 -0.11 -20.56 17.04
N GLU A 8 -0.99 -21.56 16.94
CA GLU A 8 -1.46 -22.05 15.64
C GLU A 8 -2.32 -21.03 14.91
N MET A 9 -3.09 -20.19 15.63
CA MET A 9 -3.87 -19.14 15.00
C MET A 9 -2.97 -18.01 14.48
N MET A 10 -1.99 -17.59 15.28
CA MET A 10 -0.98 -16.59 14.89
C MET A 10 -0.19 -17.01 13.65
N ASN A 11 0.26 -18.26 13.58
CA ASN A 11 1.00 -18.77 12.42
C ASN A 11 0.15 -18.83 11.13
N ASN A 12 -1.17 -18.71 11.25
CA ASN A 12 -2.11 -18.75 10.12
C ASN A 12 -2.78 -17.39 9.85
N ALA A 13 -2.36 -16.32 10.53
CA ALA A 13 -2.87 -14.97 10.35
C ALA A 13 -1.79 -14.10 9.70
N PHE A 14 -2.13 -13.45 8.58
CA PHE A 14 -1.24 -12.52 7.89
C PHE A 14 -1.88 -11.14 7.87
N VAL A 15 -1.28 -10.18 8.59
CA VAL A 15 -1.76 -8.80 8.63
C VAL A 15 -1.54 -8.15 7.27
N GLU A 16 -2.63 -7.66 6.66
CA GLU A 16 -2.63 -7.01 5.35
C GLU A 16 -2.70 -5.48 5.47
N GLN A 17 -3.42 -4.98 6.48
CA GLN A 17 -3.63 -3.54 6.63
C GLN A 17 -3.91 -3.16 8.09
N ILE A 18 -3.35 -2.04 8.53
CA ILE A 18 -3.72 -1.38 9.78
C ILE A 18 -4.12 0.05 9.45
N CYS A 19 -5.22 0.50 10.03
CA CYS A 19 -5.67 1.88 9.96
C CYS A 19 -5.99 2.36 11.35
N SER A 20 -5.40 3.46 11.80
CA SER A 20 -5.77 4.09 13.06
C SER A 20 -5.91 5.59 12.88
N SER A 21 -6.72 6.22 13.72
CA SER A 21 -6.72 7.67 13.86
C SER A 21 -6.52 8.03 15.32
N ASP A 22 -5.94 9.20 15.61
CA ASP A 22 -5.60 9.67 16.96
C ASP A 22 -6.81 9.63 17.91
N GLY A 23 -6.98 8.46 18.51
CA GLY A 23 -8.02 8.09 19.44
C GLY A 23 -9.44 7.94 18.89
N LYS A 24 -9.78 8.04 17.59
CA LYS A 24 -11.19 7.86 17.16
C LYS A 24 -11.58 6.43 16.79
N GLY A 25 -10.62 5.51 16.81
CA GLY A 25 -10.81 4.12 16.42
C GLY A 25 -9.64 3.60 15.60
N ALA A 26 -9.65 2.30 15.38
CA ALA A 26 -8.69 1.61 14.55
C ALA A 26 -9.33 0.42 13.83
N SER A 27 -8.71 -0.04 12.76
CA SER A 27 -9.01 -1.31 12.13
C SER A 27 -7.74 -2.07 11.77
N ILE A 28 -7.87 -3.38 11.75
CA ILE A 28 -6.85 -4.33 11.29
C ILE A 28 -7.50 -5.31 10.33
N ALA A 29 -6.87 -5.50 9.18
CA ALA A 29 -7.25 -6.51 8.21
C ALA A 29 -6.19 -7.60 8.16
N PHE A 30 -6.63 -8.85 8.13
CA PHE A 30 -5.74 -9.99 7.99
C PHE A 30 -6.41 -11.13 7.23
N GLU A 31 -5.59 -11.98 6.60
CA GLU A 31 -6.05 -13.23 6.03
C GLU A 31 -5.96 -14.34 7.08
N PHE A 32 -7.05 -15.09 7.27
CA PHE A 32 -7.09 -16.28 8.11
C PHE A 32 -7.77 -17.42 7.36
N ARG A 33 -7.06 -18.54 7.18
CA ARG A 33 -7.56 -19.74 6.47
C ARG A 33 -8.11 -19.44 5.06
N GLY A 34 -7.54 -18.46 4.35
CA GLY A 34 -7.97 -18.02 3.01
C GLY A 34 -9.22 -17.14 3.00
N THR A 35 -9.65 -16.64 4.16
CA THR A 35 -10.73 -15.65 4.29
C THR A 35 -10.12 -14.33 4.74
N GLN A 36 -10.44 -13.24 4.03
CA GLN A 36 -10.07 -11.90 4.48
C GLN A 36 -11.00 -11.48 5.63
N ILE A 37 -10.40 -10.97 6.70
CA ILE A 37 -11.12 -10.54 7.90
C ILE A 37 -10.75 -9.09 8.14
N HIS A 38 -11.77 -8.24 8.31
CA HIS A 38 -11.59 -6.84 8.69
C HIS A 38 -12.18 -6.62 10.08
N VAL A 39 -11.34 -6.21 11.03
CA VAL A 39 -11.73 -5.99 12.42
C VAL A 39 -11.76 -4.51 12.73
N SER A 40 -12.90 -4.04 13.22
CA SER A 40 -13.10 -2.66 13.67
C SER A 40 -13.00 -2.57 15.19
N ILE A 41 -12.21 -1.62 15.68
CA ILE A 41 -12.04 -1.30 17.09
C ILE A 41 -12.49 0.14 17.31
N PHE A 42 -13.59 0.31 18.03
CA PHE A 42 -14.13 1.62 18.37
C PHE A 42 -13.73 2.01 19.80
N PRO A 43 -13.58 3.31 20.10
CA PRO A 43 -13.34 3.75 21.47
C PRO A 43 -14.46 3.26 22.39
N SER A 44 -14.11 2.86 23.62
CA SER A 44 -15.03 2.35 24.64
C SER A 44 -16.19 3.32 24.95
N ASN A 45 -15.92 4.63 24.88
CA ASN A 45 -16.93 5.67 25.08
C ASN A 45 -17.65 6.11 23.80
N GLY A 46 -17.37 5.47 22.66
CA GLY A 46 -17.92 5.76 21.34
C GLY A 46 -17.41 7.06 20.69
N SER A 47 -16.47 7.78 21.31
CA SER A 47 -16.01 9.10 20.85
C SER A 47 -14.50 9.16 20.68
N SER A 48 -13.74 8.99 21.77
CA SER A 48 -12.28 9.05 21.69
C SER A 48 -11.57 8.38 22.86
N THR A 49 -10.45 7.71 22.56
CA THR A 49 -9.53 7.17 23.57
C THR A 49 -8.84 8.24 24.41
N LYS A 50 -8.90 9.52 23.99
CA LYS A 50 -8.29 10.65 24.72
C LYS A 50 -8.85 10.78 26.13
N ASP A 51 -10.11 10.42 26.32
CA ASP A 51 -10.78 10.53 27.60
C ASP A 51 -10.27 9.49 28.60
N SER A 52 -9.68 8.38 28.17
CA SER A 52 -9.10 7.36 29.05
C SER A 52 -7.58 7.46 29.23
N ARG A 53 -6.89 8.38 28.52
CA ARG A 53 -5.41 8.51 28.59
C ARG A 53 -4.87 8.93 29.96
N HIS A 54 -5.73 9.49 30.81
CA HIS A 54 -5.38 9.88 32.18
C HIS A 54 -5.40 8.71 33.17
N LEU A 55 -6.01 7.58 32.78
CA LEU A 55 -6.07 6.36 33.57
C LEU A 55 -4.72 5.64 33.51
N LYS A 56 -4.46 4.80 34.52
CA LYS A 56 -3.30 3.91 34.48
C LYS A 56 -3.52 2.82 33.43
N PRO A 57 -2.46 2.23 32.85
CA PRO A 57 -2.59 1.17 31.85
C PRO A 57 -3.50 0.02 32.28
N GLU A 58 -3.41 -0.41 33.54
CA GLU A 58 -4.21 -1.50 34.11
C GLU A 58 -5.71 -1.16 34.28
N ASP A 59 -6.05 0.12 34.36
CA ASP A 59 -7.42 0.62 34.56
C ASP A 59 -8.04 1.08 33.22
N ARG A 60 -7.30 0.96 32.12
CA ARG A 60 -7.70 1.49 30.83
C ARG A 60 -8.60 0.49 30.10
N PRO A 61 -9.71 0.94 29.47
CA PRO A 61 -10.51 0.07 28.63
C PRO A 61 -9.67 -0.61 27.55
N LEU A 62 -9.87 -1.90 27.37
CA LEU A 62 -9.11 -2.72 26.42
C LEU A 62 -9.12 -2.12 25.01
N GLN A 63 -10.30 -1.75 24.50
CA GLN A 63 -10.44 -1.15 23.18
C GLN A 63 -9.59 0.13 23.02
N ASP A 64 -9.58 1.00 24.03
CA ASP A 64 -8.83 2.25 23.99
C ASP A 64 -7.30 2.02 24.02
N HIS A 65 -6.86 1.01 24.77
CA HIS A 65 -5.47 0.56 24.79
C HIS A 65 -5.04 0.04 23.43
N LEU A 66 -5.83 -0.84 22.81
CA LEU A 66 -5.53 -1.42 21.48
C LEU A 66 -5.49 -0.35 20.38
N ILE A 67 -6.44 0.60 20.38
CA ILE A 67 -6.45 1.72 19.42
C ILE A 67 -5.16 2.56 19.54
N ASP A 68 -4.73 2.86 20.77
CA ASP A 68 -3.51 3.62 21.00
C ASP A 68 -2.25 2.80 20.67
N ALA A 69 -2.26 1.48 20.91
CA ALA A 69 -1.18 0.58 20.53
C ALA A 69 -0.98 0.62 19.00
N LEU A 70 -2.05 0.48 18.23
CA LEU A 70 -2.00 0.62 16.76
C LEU A 70 -1.60 2.04 16.33
N SER A 71 -2.03 3.08 17.04
CA SER A 71 -1.69 4.47 16.70
C SER A 71 -0.24 4.85 16.97
N ARG A 72 0.43 4.18 17.91
CA ARG A 72 1.86 4.37 18.19
C ARG A 72 2.77 3.72 17.14
N ASP A 73 2.23 2.76 16.40
CA ASP A 73 2.92 2.03 15.36
C ASP A 73 2.80 2.74 14.00
N SER A 74 1.64 3.35 13.73
CA SER A 74 1.39 4.20 12.55
C SER A 74 2.25 5.48 12.48
N SER A 75 2.99 5.84 13.54
CA SER A 75 3.73 7.12 13.64
C SER A 75 5.20 7.07 13.16
N GLY A 76 5.59 6.07 12.36
CA GLY A 76 6.92 6.02 11.73
C GLY A 76 8.06 5.77 12.72
N ARG A 77 8.02 4.64 13.44
CA ARG A 77 9.17 4.20 14.24
C ARG A 77 10.22 3.50 13.37
N PRO A 78 11.51 3.66 13.70
CA PRO A 78 12.60 2.98 12.99
C PRO A 78 12.45 1.46 13.06
N TYR A 79 12.61 0.81 11.91
CA TYR A 79 12.59 -0.65 11.74
C TYR A 79 13.58 -1.31 12.71
N GLY A 80 13.08 -2.11 13.66
CA GLY A 80 13.90 -2.85 14.62
C GLY A 80 13.51 -2.74 16.10
N GLU A 81 12.59 -1.85 16.48
CA GLU A 81 11.86 -2.00 17.74
C GLU A 81 10.75 -3.05 17.53
N CYS A 82 10.81 -4.13 18.32
CA CYS A 82 9.92 -5.29 18.25
C CYS A 82 8.44 -4.89 18.05
N ASN A 83 7.73 -5.55 17.11
CA ASN A 83 6.32 -5.39 16.71
C ASN A 83 5.29 -5.70 17.83
N VAL A 84 5.66 -5.48 19.10
CA VAL A 84 4.94 -5.93 20.29
C VAL A 84 3.49 -5.45 20.28
N SER A 85 3.18 -4.27 19.71
CA SER A 85 1.80 -3.75 19.63
C SER A 85 0.92 -4.40 18.56
N GLN A 86 1.45 -4.84 17.41
CA GLN A 86 0.62 -5.51 16.39
C GLN A 86 0.29 -6.94 16.80
N GLU A 87 1.30 -7.66 17.30
CA GLU A 87 1.13 -9.03 17.79
C GLU A 87 0.19 -9.08 19.00
N GLU A 88 0.30 -8.12 19.92
CA GLU A 88 -0.64 -8.00 21.06
C GLU A 88 -2.09 -7.80 20.58
N VAL A 89 -2.31 -6.88 19.64
CA VAL A 89 -3.64 -6.57 19.12
C VAL A 89 -4.21 -7.78 18.36
N LEU A 90 -3.41 -8.39 17.48
CA LEU A 90 -3.83 -9.56 16.72
C LEU A 90 -4.13 -10.75 17.64
N GLY A 91 -3.31 -10.98 18.66
CA GLY A 91 -3.50 -12.04 19.65
C GLY A 91 -4.82 -11.87 20.39
N THR A 92 -5.07 -10.65 20.89
CA THR A 92 -6.33 -10.31 21.56
C THR A 92 -7.56 -10.57 20.68
N ILE A 93 -7.48 -10.20 19.40
CA ILE A 93 -8.55 -10.43 18.42
C ILE A 93 -8.75 -11.91 18.13
N LEU A 94 -7.67 -12.68 17.94
CA LEU A 94 -7.73 -14.11 17.66
C LEU A 94 -8.33 -14.86 18.86
N GLU A 95 -7.95 -14.51 20.08
CA GLU A 95 -8.51 -15.06 21.32
C GLU A 95 -10.00 -14.73 21.46
N ALA A 96 -10.39 -13.46 21.31
CA ALA A 96 -11.79 -13.03 21.36
C ALA A 96 -12.65 -13.67 20.25
N GLY A 97 -12.05 -13.94 19.10
CA GLY A 97 -12.70 -14.50 17.92
C GLY A 97 -12.66 -16.02 17.80
N LYS A 98 -12.04 -16.75 18.75
CA LYS A 98 -11.99 -18.23 18.76
C LYS A 98 -13.31 -18.92 18.39
N PRO A 99 -14.47 -18.55 18.99
CA PRO A 99 -15.74 -19.19 18.66
C PRO A 99 -16.17 -18.99 17.20
N LEU A 100 -15.81 -17.85 16.60
CA LEU A 100 -16.15 -17.51 15.22
C LEU A 100 -15.16 -18.15 14.24
N PHE A 101 -13.85 -17.99 14.49
CA PHE A 101 -12.79 -18.44 13.59
C PHE A 101 -12.67 -19.96 13.50
N SER A 102 -13.03 -20.68 14.57
CA SER A 102 -13.08 -22.15 14.56
C SER A 102 -14.13 -22.72 13.59
N GLN A 103 -15.15 -21.94 13.24
CA GLN A 103 -16.20 -22.32 12.30
C GLN A 103 -15.80 -22.07 10.84
N LEU A 104 -14.75 -21.28 10.59
CA LEU A 104 -14.27 -20.99 9.24
C LEU A 104 -13.61 -22.24 8.64
N THR A 105 -14.13 -22.67 7.49
CA THR A 105 -13.57 -23.79 6.74
C THR A 105 -12.36 -23.29 5.94
N PRO A 106 -11.19 -23.95 6.05
CA PRO A 106 -10.03 -23.59 5.23
C PRO A 106 -10.36 -23.64 3.74
N LYS A 107 -10.09 -22.56 3.01
CA LYS A 107 -10.13 -22.60 1.55
C LYS A 107 -8.92 -23.42 1.08
N ALA A 108 -9.16 -24.39 0.21
CA ALA A 108 -8.08 -25.21 -0.33
C ALA A 108 -7.12 -24.32 -1.15
N PRO A 109 -5.80 -24.48 -1.01
CA PRO A 109 -4.85 -23.77 -1.85
C PRO A 109 -5.10 -24.17 -3.31
N THR A 110 -5.35 -23.19 -4.17
CA THR A 110 -5.44 -23.41 -5.61
C THR A 110 -4.04 -23.61 -6.17
N CYS A 111 -3.89 -24.59 -7.06
CA CYS A 111 -2.62 -24.83 -7.77
C CYS A 111 -2.40 -23.83 -8.92
N GLU A 112 -3.43 -23.04 -9.25
CA GLU A 112 -3.41 -22.03 -10.31
C GLU A 112 -3.21 -20.64 -9.71
N ASP A 113 -2.46 -19.80 -10.43
CA ASP A 113 -2.27 -18.39 -10.11
C ASP A 113 -3.64 -17.67 -10.06
N PRO A 114 -3.94 -16.87 -9.02
CA PRO A 114 -5.23 -16.22 -8.91
C PRO A 114 -5.39 -15.12 -9.95
N THR A 115 -6.63 -14.86 -10.36
CA THR A 115 -6.95 -13.69 -11.17
C THR A 115 -7.01 -12.43 -10.32
N LEU A 116 -6.83 -11.27 -10.95
CA LEU A 116 -6.98 -9.98 -10.26
C LEU A 116 -8.38 -9.83 -9.67
N HIS A 117 -9.41 -10.35 -10.34
CA HIS A 117 -10.79 -10.38 -9.83
C HIS A 117 -10.88 -11.10 -8.48
N GLN A 118 -10.26 -12.27 -8.35
CA GLN A 118 -10.30 -13.05 -7.11
C GLN A 118 -9.64 -12.34 -5.93
N ILE A 119 -8.68 -11.46 -6.18
CA ILE A 119 -8.03 -10.64 -5.14
C ILE A 119 -8.89 -9.41 -4.80
N LEU A 120 -9.30 -8.64 -5.82
CA LEU A 120 -9.99 -7.36 -5.64
C LEU A 120 -11.41 -7.50 -5.09
N PHE A 121 -12.09 -8.60 -5.40
CA PHE A 121 -13.48 -8.85 -5.02
C PHE A 121 -13.60 -10.07 -4.09
N ALA A 122 -12.53 -10.40 -3.37
CA ALA A 122 -12.59 -11.42 -2.33
C ALA A 122 -13.67 -11.08 -1.30
N GLU A 123 -14.39 -12.10 -0.84
CA GLU A 123 -15.33 -11.96 0.27
C GLU A 123 -14.57 -11.61 1.56
N ILE A 124 -15.04 -10.56 2.24
CA ILE A 124 -14.46 -10.06 3.49
C ILE A 124 -15.46 -10.26 4.61
N LEU A 125 -15.01 -10.90 5.68
CA LEU A 125 -15.76 -10.99 6.93
C LEU A 125 -15.48 -9.74 7.77
N TYR A 126 -16.48 -8.88 7.92
CA TYR A 126 -16.39 -7.70 8.77
C TYR A 126 -16.81 -8.05 10.19
N ILE A 127 -15.96 -7.72 11.16
CA ILE A 127 -16.22 -7.93 12.58
C ILE A 127 -15.86 -6.69 13.41
N ARG A 128 -16.49 -6.55 14.57
CA ARG A 128 -16.16 -5.55 15.59
C ARG A 128 -15.67 -6.24 16.84
N LEU A 129 -14.62 -5.70 17.46
CA LEU A 129 -14.19 -6.09 18.80
C LEU A 129 -15.09 -5.42 19.85
N GLU A 130 -15.67 -6.22 20.76
CA GLU A 130 -16.52 -5.77 21.87
C GLU A 130 -15.96 -6.23 23.22
N GLY A 131 -16.05 -5.34 24.21
CA GLY A 131 -15.65 -5.60 25.59
C GLY A 131 -14.57 -4.63 26.06
N ASP A 132 -14.85 -3.93 27.16
CA ASP A 132 -13.92 -2.98 27.78
C ASP A 132 -12.85 -3.68 28.65
N SER A 133 -13.01 -4.98 28.90
CA SER A 133 -12.16 -5.81 29.74
C SER A 133 -12.16 -7.26 29.25
N GLU A 134 -11.17 -8.04 29.64
CA GLU A 134 -11.13 -9.47 29.32
C GLU A 134 -12.17 -10.29 30.12
N PRO A 135 -12.85 -11.28 29.50
CA PRO A 135 -12.68 -11.71 28.11
C PRO A 135 -13.44 -10.80 27.13
N ALA A 136 -12.74 -10.36 26.08
CA ALA A 136 -13.34 -9.68 24.95
C ALA A 136 -14.06 -10.67 24.03
N SER A 137 -14.91 -10.14 23.14
CA SER A 137 -15.61 -10.92 22.12
C SER A 137 -15.56 -10.19 20.78
N VAL A 138 -15.80 -10.91 19.70
CA VAL A 138 -16.01 -10.31 18.38
C VAL A 138 -17.41 -10.59 17.88
N VAL A 139 -18.01 -9.61 17.21
CA VAL A 139 -19.32 -9.74 16.59
C VAL A 139 -19.22 -9.45 15.09
N PRO A 140 -19.89 -10.24 14.22
CA PRO A 140 -20.07 -9.87 12.83
C PRO A 140 -20.80 -8.54 12.71
N ILE A 141 -20.39 -7.72 11.76
CA ILE A 141 -21.01 -6.43 11.45
C ILE A 141 -21.22 -6.33 9.94
N GLU A 142 -22.14 -5.46 9.52
CA GLU A 142 -22.30 -5.14 8.11
C GLU A 142 -21.13 -4.28 7.61
N TYR A 143 -20.94 -4.27 6.28
CA TYR A 143 -19.90 -3.47 5.64
C TYR A 143 -19.99 -2.00 6.05
N GLU A 144 -21.19 -1.43 6.18
CA GLU A 144 -21.45 -0.02 6.50
C GLU A 144 -21.09 0.37 7.94
N GLU A 145 -20.96 -0.61 8.85
CA GLU A 145 -20.64 -0.39 10.26
C GLU A 145 -19.14 -0.44 10.55
N ALA A 146 -18.34 -1.02 9.66
CA ALA A 146 -16.90 -1.09 9.82
C ALA A 146 -16.22 0.29 10.00
N TYR A 147 -15.19 0.31 10.83
CA TYR A 147 -14.39 1.52 11.02
C TYR A 147 -13.61 1.82 9.75
N ASN A 148 -13.59 3.10 9.34
CA ASN A 148 -12.81 3.61 8.22
C ASN A 148 -13.14 3.00 6.84
N ILE A 149 -14.41 2.63 6.62
CA ILE A 149 -14.95 2.42 5.26
C ILE A 149 -14.98 3.77 4.49
N GLY A 150 -15.08 4.86 5.25
CA GLY A 150 -15.59 6.17 4.80
C GLY A 150 -14.57 7.27 4.51
N PHE A 151 -13.26 7.11 4.75
CA PHE A 151 -12.29 8.08 4.20
C PHE A 151 -12.25 8.08 2.67
N PHE A 152 -12.92 7.12 2.03
CA PHE A 152 -12.98 6.96 0.57
C PHE A 152 -14.39 6.99 -0.02
N ASN A 153 -15.42 7.21 0.81
CA ASN A 153 -16.84 7.19 0.44
C ASN A 153 -17.54 8.51 0.83
N GLN A 154 -16.93 9.66 0.52
CA GLN A 154 -17.68 10.92 0.48
C GLN A 154 -18.21 11.19 -0.93
N ASP A 155 -19.49 10.84 -1.06
CA ASP A 155 -20.50 11.37 -1.96
C ASP A 155 -20.72 10.72 -3.35
N HIS A 156 -22.00 10.52 -3.62
CA HIS A 156 -22.54 9.90 -4.82
C HIS A 156 -22.59 10.92 -5.97
N GLY A 157 -21.63 10.85 -6.89
CA GLY A 157 -21.64 11.62 -8.13
C GLY A 157 -21.27 10.76 -9.33
N GLN A 158 -22.18 10.65 -10.31
CA GLN A 158 -21.83 10.28 -11.68
C GLN A 158 -20.95 11.41 -12.26
N ALA A 159 -19.64 11.22 -12.29
CA ALA A 159 -18.68 11.78 -13.28
C ALA A 159 -17.27 11.79 -12.65
N PHE A 160 -16.37 10.91 -13.09
CA PHE A 160 -14.94 11.03 -12.78
C PHE A 160 -14.03 10.51 -13.89
N GLU A 161 -14.47 9.53 -14.68
CA GLU A 161 -13.79 9.16 -15.92
C GLU A 161 -13.62 10.34 -16.89
N GLU A 162 -14.52 11.33 -16.83
CA GLU A 162 -14.45 12.57 -17.62
C GLU A 162 -13.43 13.59 -17.08
N GLU A 163 -13.02 13.52 -15.80
CA GLU A 163 -12.02 14.44 -15.21
C GLU A 163 -10.58 13.94 -15.39
N LEU A 164 -10.36 12.62 -15.38
CA LEU A 164 -9.05 12.06 -15.71
C LEU A 164 -8.81 12.21 -17.22
N ASP A 165 -7.74 12.90 -17.61
CA ASP A 165 -7.30 12.98 -19.00
C ASP A 165 -6.69 11.62 -19.42
N LEU A 166 -7.55 10.62 -19.61
CA LEU A 166 -7.18 9.25 -19.98
C LEU A 166 -6.72 9.18 -21.43
N TYR A 167 -5.69 8.37 -21.66
CA TYR A 167 -5.17 8.14 -23.00
C TYR A 167 -6.08 7.12 -23.72
N GLN A 168 -6.99 7.62 -24.55
CA GLN A 168 -8.12 6.85 -25.09
C GLN A 168 -7.73 5.57 -25.85
N HIS A 169 -6.55 5.56 -26.47
CA HIS A 169 -6.05 4.46 -27.30
C HIS A 169 -5.41 3.31 -26.51
N LEU A 170 -5.21 3.46 -25.20
CA LEU A 170 -4.69 2.36 -24.40
C LEU A 170 -5.74 1.25 -24.21
N PRO A 171 -5.32 -0.01 -24.20
CA PRO A 171 -6.20 -1.14 -23.96
C PRO A 171 -6.79 -1.10 -22.54
N ARG A 172 -7.97 -1.69 -22.41
CA ARG A 172 -8.70 -1.85 -21.15
C ARG A 172 -8.90 -3.33 -20.90
N TYR A 173 -8.57 -3.77 -19.69
CA TYR A 173 -8.60 -5.18 -19.30
C TYR A 173 -9.50 -5.35 -18.10
N ALA A 174 -10.33 -6.38 -18.14
CA ALA A 174 -11.12 -6.72 -16.97
C ALA A 174 -10.29 -7.51 -15.96
N PRO A 175 -10.57 -7.40 -14.65
CA PRO A 175 -9.84 -8.13 -13.62
C PRO A 175 -9.80 -9.65 -13.79
N GLU A 176 -10.77 -10.25 -14.48
CA GLU A 176 -10.80 -11.70 -14.73
C GLU A 176 -9.77 -12.13 -15.78
N ASP A 177 -9.36 -11.21 -16.65
CA ASP A 177 -8.44 -11.47 -17.77
C ASP A 177 -6.96 -11.24 -17.36
N ILE A 178 -6.74 -10.85 -16.10
CA ILE A 178 -5.43 -10.50 -15.54
C ILE A 178 -5.03 -11.57 -14.52
N VAL A 179 -3.92 -12.28 -14.77
CA VAL A 179 -3.38 -13.30 -13.86
C VAL A 179 -2.33 -12.67 -12.95
N VAL A 180 -2.44 -12.89 -11.64
CA VAL A 180 -1.50 -12.32 -10.66
C VAL A 180 -0.36 -13.30 -10.44
N LYS A 181 0.87 -12.87 -10.75
CA LYS A 181 2.09 -13.69 -10.63
C LYS A 181 2.78 -13.51 -9.29
N GLN A 182 2.84 -12.27 -8.81
CA GLN A 182 3.49 -11.94 -7.55
C GLN A 182 2.82 -10.72 -6.95
N VAL A 183 2.38 -10.85 -5.70
CA VAL A 183 1.84 -9.74 -4.92
C VAL A 183 3.00 -9.04 -4.21
N PHE A 184 3.10 -7.72 -4.35
CA PHE A 184 4.05 -6.88 -3.61
C PHE A 184 3.39 -6.24 -2.40
N MET A 185 2.14 -5.80 -2.57
CA MET A 185 1.33 -5.21 -1.51
C MET A 185 -0.13 -5.59 -1.74
N LYS A 186 -0.83 -5.95 -0.68
CA LYS A 186 -2.26 -6.26 -0.70
C LYS A 186 -2.88 -5.64 0.55
N GLY A 187 -4.01 -4.99 0.35
CA GLY A 187 -4.88 -4.50 1.42
C GLY A 187 -6.32 -4.88 1.12
N ILE A 188 -7.27 -4.33 1.88
CA ILE A 188 -8.69 -4.56 1.62
C ILE A 188 -9.06 -4.07 0.22
N LYS A 189 -9.40 -5.02 -0.65
CA LYS A 189 -9.76 -4.80 -2.06
C LYS A 189 -8.73 -3.96 -2.82
N TYR A 190 -7.46 -3.99 -2.41
CA TYR A 190 -6.37 -3.25 -3.04
C TYR A 190 -5.20 -4.20 -3.30
N VAL A 191 -4.52 -4.03 -4.44
CA VAL A 191 -3.31 -4.79 -4.72
C VAL A 191 -2.33 -4.02 -5.60
N THR A 192 -1.06 -4.19 -5.28
CA THR A 192 0.08 -3.91 -6.15
C THR A 192 0.78 -5.22 -6.47
N ALA A 193 0.89 -5.57 -7.75
CA ALA A 193 1.39 -6.89 -8.16
C ALA A 193 2.11 -6.87 -9.51
N ALA A 194 2.98 -7.86 -9.71
CA ALA A 194 3.36 -8.31 -11.04
C ALA A 194 2.24 -9.22 -11.57
N VAL A 195 1.81 -8.95 -12.79
CA VAL A 195 0.68 -9.62 -13.44
C VAL A 195 1.06 -10.05 -14.84
N GLN A 196 0.32 -11.01 -15.37
CA GLN A 196 0.40 -11.44 -16.75
C GLN A 196 -0.94 -11.23 -17.44
N VAL A 197 -0.92 -10.59 -18.61
CA VAL A 197 -2.10 -10.33 -19.44
C VAL A 197 -1.72 -10.61 -20.88
N ASP A 198 -2.49 -11.43 -21.59
CA ASP A 198 -2.19 -11.84 -22.97
C ASP A 198 -0.75 -12.39 -23.16
N GLY A 199 -0.22 -13.07 -22.14
CA GLY A 199 1.14 -13.61 -22.15
C GLY A 199 2.26 -12.59 -21.95
N ARG A 200 1.92 -11.32 -21.64
CA ARG A 200 2.87 -10.25 -21.34
C ARG A 200 2.89 -9.94 -19.85
N ASP A 201 4.08 -9.92 -19.27
CA ASP A 201 4.29 -9.51 -17.89
C ASP A 201 4.23 -7.98 -17.75
N MET A 202 3.46 -7.52 -16.77
CA MET A 202 3.20 -6.10 -16.48
C MET A 202 3.15 -5.87 -14.97
N PHE A 203 3.25 -4.61 -14.57
CA PHE A 203 2.96 -4.20 -13.21
C PHE A 203 1.53 -3.66 -13.12
N CYS A 204 0.81 -4.03 -12.05
CA CYS A 204 -0.55 -3.61 -11.80
C CYS A 204 -0.66 -2.94 -10.43
N LYS A 205 -1.31 -1.78 -10.38
CA LYS A 205 -1.93 -1.24 -9.16
C LYS A 205 -3.43 -1.16 -9.43
N ALA A 206 -4.23 -1.79 -8.58
CA ALA A 206 -5.67 -1.81 -8.74
C ALA A 206 -6.42 -1.89 -7.41
N LEU A 207 -7.67 -1.45 -7.47
CA LEU A 207 -8.57 -1.32 -6.35
C LEU A 207 -9.98 -1.77 -6.77
N GLY A 208 -10.59 -2.67 -5.99
CA GLY A 208 -11.89 -3.29 -6.23
C GLY A 208 -13.07 -2.55 -5.63
N GLU A 209 -12.86 -1.41 -4.99
CA GLU A 209 -13.96 -0.55 -4.53
C GLU A 209 -14.22 0.59 -5.49
N PRO A 210 -15.47 1.07 -5.57
CA PRO A 210 -15.80 2.32 -6.21
C PRO A 210 -15.30 3.51 -5.37
N ARG A 211 -14.02 3.51 -4.99
CA ARG A 211 -13.41 4.75 -4.52
C ARG A 211 -13.41 5.71 -5.69
N GLN A 212 -13.67 6.96 -5.37
CA GLN A 212 -13.23 8.03 -6.26
C GLN A 212 -11.70 7.96 -6.27
N LEU A 213 -11.09 7.66 -7.41
CA LEU A 213 -9.64 7.72 -7.57
C LEU A 213 -9.11 9.14 -7.20
N ARG A 214 -9.96 10.15 -7.12
CA ARG A 214 -9.56 11.52 -6.79
C ARG A 214 -8.85 11.62 -5.43
N GLY A 215 -7.69 12.27 -5.44
CA GLY A 215 -6.96 12.65 -4.23
C GLY A 215 -6.21 11.52 -3.54
N CYS A 216 -6.22 10.30 -4.11
CA CYS A 216 -5.35 9.21 -3.68
C CYS A 216 -4.08 9.14 -4.54
N SER A 217 -3.06 8.46 -4.01
CA SER A 217 -1.76 8.29 -4.68
C SER A 217 -1.90 7.53 -6.00
N GLU A 218 -2.84 6.59 -6.12
CA GLU A 218 -3.04 5.82 -7.36
C GLU A 218 -3.53 6.70 -8.53
N ALA A 219 -4.42 7.67 -8.29
CA ALA A 219 -4.79 8.63 -9.34
C ALA A 219 -3.63 9.52 -9.70
N ARG A 220 -2.90 10.01 -8.70
CA ARG A 220 -1.74 10.88 -8.93
C ARG A 220 -0.73 10.18 -9.84
N GLU A 221 -0.45 8.90 -9.57
CA GLU A 221 0.43 8.07 -10.38
C GLU A 221 -0.13 7.86 -11.78
N LEU A 222 -1.41 7.47 -11.90
CA LEU A 222 -2.05 7.25 -13.20
C LEU A 222 -2.02 8.50 -14.09
N GLU A 223 -2.32 9.66 -13.51
CA GLU A 223 -2.31 10.93 -14.20
C GLU A 223 -0.89 11.35 -14.60
N CYS A 224 0.09 11.13 -13.72
CA CYS A 224 1.51 11.33 -14.03
C CYS A 224 1.95 10.44 -15.20
N LEU A 225 1.71 9.14 -15.13
CA LEU A 225 2.07 8.17 -16.17
C LEU A 225 1.40 8.49 -17.51
N GLY A 226 0.15 8.98 -17.48
CA GLY A 226 -0.54 9.46 -18.67
C GLY A 226 0.11 10.70 -19.30
N LYS A 227 0.57 11.66 -18.49
CA LYS A 227 1.31 12.84 -18.97
C LYS A 227 2.72 12.47 -19.46
N ILE A 228 3.40 11.55 -18.77
CA ILE A 228 4.70 11.01 -19.19
C ILE A 228 4.57 10.33 -20.55
N LEU A 229 3.57 9.47 -20.76
CA LEU A 229 3.32 8.82 -22.04
C LEU A 229 3.09 9.83 -23.18
N ARG A 230 2.41 10.96 -22.90
CA ARG A 230 2.19 12.03 -23.88
C ARG A 230 3.49 12.74 -24.27
N ALA A 231 4.32 13.05 -23.29
CA ALA A 231 5.59 13.75 -23.52
C ALA A 231 6.67 12.83 -24.11
N PHE A 232 6.62 11.55 -23.75
CA PHE A 232 7.62 10.52 -24.06
C PHE A 232 6.97 9.27 -24.67
N PRO A 233 6.38 9.38 -25.88
CA PRO A 233 5.61 8.28 -26.48
C PRO A 233 6.48 7.12 -26.98
N GLN A 234 7.77 7.37 -27.24
CA GLN A 234 8.71 6.35 -27.67
C GLN A 234 9.24 5.60 -26.45
N GLN A 235 9.28 4.27 -26.55
CA GLN A 235 9.95 3.46 -25.55
C GLN A 235 11.44 3.87 -25.47
N ASP A 236 11.98 3.89 -24.26
CA ASP A 236 13.38 4.24 -23.95
C ASP A 236 13.78 5.73 -24.10
N SER A 237 12.85 6.65 -24.43
CA SER A 237 13.18 8.09 -24.42
C SER A 237 13.41 8.66 -23.01
N ILE A 238 12.95 7.94 -21.99
CA ILE A 238 13.17 8.22 -20.58
C ILE A 238 13.14 6.89 -19.80
N ARG A 239 13.91 6.77 -18.71
CA ARG A 239 13.93 5.57 -17.84
C ARG A 239 12.81 5.60 -16.80
N VAL A 240 11.58 5.63 -17.32
CA VAL A 240 10.35 5.57 -16.54
C VAL A 240 9.42 4.52 -17.18
N PRO A 241 8.79 3.63 -16.40
CA PRO A 241 7.90 2.63 -16.96
C PRO A 241 6.70 3.29 -17.66
N GLN A 242 6.43 2.88 -18.90
CA GLN A 242 5.29 3.43 -19.65
C GLN A 242 3.95 2.87 -19.15
N LEU A 243 2.91 3.70 -19.21
CA LEU A 243 1.53 3.27 -19.05
C LEU A 243 1.12 2.39 -20.24
N LEU A 244 0.61 1.19 -19.96
CA LEU A 244 0.29 0.19 -20.99
C LEU A 244 -1.21 -0.11 -21.09
N GLY A 245 -2.00 0.21 -20.07
CA GLY A 245 -3.42 -0.07 -20.09
C GLY A 245 -4.12 0.30 -18.80
N TYR A 246 -5.43 0.12 -18.80
CA TYR A 246 -6.28 0.36 -17.65
C TYR A 246 -6.93 -0.95 -17.19
N VAL A 247 -7.12 -1.07 -15.88
CA VAL A 247 -8.00 -2.09 -15.30
C VAL A 247 -9.38 -1.47 -15.18
N HIS A 248 -10.42 -2.13 -15.68
CA HIS A 248 -11.76 -1.59 -15.61
C HIS A 248 -12.79 -2.64 -15.20
N ASP A 249 -13.82 -2.16 -14.50
CA ASP A 249 -14.96 -2.97 -14.15
C ASP A 249 -15.80 -3.28 -15.40
N LYS A 250 -16.18 -4.56 -15.60
CA LYS A 250 -16.90 -4.98 -16.81
C LYS A 250 -18.28 -4.35 -16.92
N ASP A 251 -18.96 -4.13 -15.79
CA ASP A 251 -20.36 -3.71 -15.76
C ASP A 251 -20.49 -2.19 -15.76
N THR A 252 -19.78 -1.53 -14.83
CA THR A 252 -19.82 -0.07 -14.63
C THR A 252 -18.87 0.70 -15.54
N LYS A 253 -17.92 0.01 -16.20
CA LYS A 253 -16.84 0.58 -17.03
C LYS A 253 -15.82 1.45 -16.28
N ARG A 254 -15.97 1.58 -14.96
CA ARG A 254 -15.08 2.34 -14.08
C ARG A 254 -13.66 1.85 -14.13
N ILE A 255 -12.71 2.78 -14.13
CA ILE A 255 -11.29 2.49 -13.98
C ILE A 255 -11.04 2.07 -12.53
N LEU A 256 -10.58 0.84 -12.36
CA LEU A 256 -10.21 0.24 -11.08
C LEU A 256 -8.72 0.41 -10.80
N GLY A 257 -7.92 0.73 -11.81
CA GLY A 257 -6.48 0.83 -11.71
C GLY A 257 -5.80 0.89 -13.06
N PHE A 258 -4.52 0.57 -13.09
CA PHE A 258 -3.71 0.67 -14.29
C PHE A 258 -2.67 -0.44 -14.40
N LEU A 259 -2.21 -0.62 -15.64
CA LEU A 259 -1.10 -1.49 -16.01
C LEU A 259 0.02 -0.64 -16.58
N ARG A 260 1.24 -0.85 -16.08
CA ARG A 260 2.45 -0.23 -16.62
C ARG A 260 3.51 -1.27 -16.94
N GLN A 261 4.54 -0.85 -17.66
CA GLN A 261 5.70 -1.66 -17.97
C GLN A 261 6.27 -2.28 -16.68
N TRP A 262 6.49 -3.60 -16.73
CA TRP A 262 7.28 -4.30 -15.74
C TRP A 262 8.76 -4.01 -15.97
N VAL A 263 9.47 -3.59 -14.92
CA VAL A 263 10.93 -3.38 -14.94
C VAL A 263 11.54 -4.44 -14.03
N PRO A 264 12.08 -5.53 -14.58
CA PRO A 264 12.75 -6.56 -13.78
C PRO A 264 14.04 -5.97 -13.22
N GLY A 265 14.29 -6.18 -11.93
CA GLY A 265 15.46 -5.62 -11.29
C GLY A 265 15.39 -5.68 -9.76
N ARG A 266 16.33 -4.98 -9.13
CA ARG A 266 16.40 -4.83 -7.68
C ARG A 266 16.08 -3.40 -7.30
N ASN A 267 15.40 -3.23 -6.18
CA ASN A 267 15.20 -1.93 -5.59
C ASN A 267 16.56 -1.36 -5.12
N LEU A 268 16.87 -0.11 -5.47
CA LEU A 268 18.14 0.52 -5.09
C LEU A 268 18.32 0.62 -3.56
N GLY A 269 17.23 0.84 -2.83
CA GLY A 269 17.23 0.87 -1.36
C GLY A 269 17.67 -0.44 -0.71
N ASP A 270 17.47 -1.58 -1.38
CA ASP A 270 17.82 -2.91 -0.86
C ASP A 270 19.25 -3.36 -1.25
N ILE A 271 19.97 -2.57 -2.06
CA ILE A 271 21.29 -2.96 -2.56
C ILE A 271 22.36 -2.66 -1.51
N TYR A 272 23.19 -3.66 -1.19
CA TYR A 272 24.38 -3.48 -0.36
C TYR A 272 25.48 -2.69 -1.10
N LEU A 273 25.45 -1.37 -0.93
CA LEU A 273 26.28 -0.42 -1.69
C LEU A 273 27.78 -0.55 -1.45
N ALA A 274 28.24 -1.10 -0.34
CA ALA A 274 29.68 -1.19 -0.05
C ALA A 274 30.44 -2.09 -1.04
N SER A 275 29.75 -3.06 -1.65
CA SER A 275 30.32 -3.94 -2.69
C SER A 275 30.23 -3.39 -4.11
N ILE A 276 29.56 -2.25 -4.32
CA ILE A 276 29.33 -1.69 -5.65
C ILE A 276 30.43 -0.70 -6.00
N ALA A 277 30.99 -0.83 -7.21
CA ALA A 277 32.02 0.06 -7.73
C ALA A 277 31.53 1.52 -7.82
N THR A 278 32.43 2.46 -7.58
CA THR A 278 32.12 3.90 -7.62
C THR A 278 31.57 4.32 -8.97
N GLU A 279 32.12 3.79 -10.06
CA GLU A 279 31.71 4.08 -11.43
C GLU A 279 30.25 3.67 -11.67
N THR A 280 29.83 2.52 -11.12
CA THR A 280 28.46 2.03 -11.21
C THR A 280 27.50 2.94 -10.43
N LYS A 281 27.89 3.37 -9.23
CA LYS A 281 27.09 4.33 -8.44
C LYS A 281 26.95 5.67 -9.15
N GLN A 282 28.03 6.16 -9.78
CA GLN A 282 28.02 7.39 -10.58
C GLN A 282 27.13 7.26 -11.83
N LYS A 283 27.13 6.09 -12.48
CA LYS A 283 26.19 5.79 -13.57
C LYS A 283 24.75 5.90 -13.09
N TRP A 284 24.40 5.27 -11.97
CA TRP A 284 23.03 5.28 -11.44
C TRP A 284 22.55 6.69 -11.11
N ILE A 285 23.33 7.48 -10.35
CA ILE A 285 22.90 8.85 -10.03
C ILE A 285 22.80 9.73 -11.28
N SER A 286 23.66 9.52 -12.28
CA SER A 286 23.58 10.25 -13.55
C SER A 286 22.26 9.94 -14.29
N GLN A 287 21.85 8.67 -14.33
CA GLN A 287 20.61 8.26 -14.99
C GLN A 287 19.35 8.72 -14.24
N ILE A 288 19.40 8.71 -12.91
CA ILE A 288 18.32 9.24 -12.07
C ILE A 288 18.15 10.74 -12.33
N ARG A 289 19.25 11.52 -12.27
CA ARG A 289 19.23 12.97 -12.56
C ARG A 289 18.75 13.28 -13.97
N GLU A 290 19.23 12.54 -14.97
CA GLU A 290 18.78 12.69 -16.37
C GLU A 290 17.26 12.49 -16.48
N SER A 291 16.72 11.43 -15.86
CA SER A 291 15.29 11.15 -15.93
C SER A 291 14.45 12.20 -15.19
N VAL A 292 14.89 12.66 -14.01
CA VAL A 292 14.20 13.73 -13.27
C VAL A 292 14.23 15.05 -14.05
N GLN A 293 15.38 15.42 -14.62
CA GLN A 293 15.50 16.61 -15.46
C GLN A 293 14.53 16.57 -16.65
N LEU A 294 14.45 15.44 -17.36
CA LEU A 294 13.52 15.27 -18.48
C LEU A 294 12.06 15.42 -18.03
N LEU A 295 11.69 14.92 -16.85
CA LEU A 295 10.35 15.13 -16.28
C LEU A 295 10.10 16.62 -16.01
N HIS A 296 11.05 17.29 -15.35
CA HIS A 296 10.92 18.71 -14.98
C HIS A 296 10.81 19.62 -16.21
N GLU A 297 11.53 19.32 -17.30
CA GLU A 297 11.44 20.03 -18.58
C GLU A 297 10.02 19.96 -19.18
N GLN A 298 9.24 18.96 -18.83
CA GLN A 298 7.82 18.80 -19.21
C GLN A 298 6.84 19.30 -18.14
N GLY A 299 7.34 19.92 -17.07
CA GLY A 299 6.54 20.38 -15.93
C GLY A 299 5.98 19.25 -15.07
N LEU A 300 6.59 18.06 -15.12
CA LEU A 300 6.22 16.88 -14.34
C LEU A 300 7.15 16.75 -13.13
N VAL A 301 6.59 16.33 -11.99
CA VAL A 301 7.31 16.12 -10.73
C VAL A 301 7.22 14.64 -10.36
N TRP A 302 8.33 14.06 -9.90
CA TRP A 302 8.39 12.68 -9.43
C TRP A 302 7.63 12.52 -8.10
N GLY A 303 7.90 13.40 -7.13
CA GLY A 303 7.01 13.67 -6.00
C GLY A 303 7.18 12.78 -4.77
N ASP A 304 7.89 11.65 -4.87
CA ASP A 304 8.35 10.83 -3.74
C ASP A 304 9.74 10.24 -4.04
N ALA A 305 10.67 11.11 -4.42
CA ALA A 305 12.02 10.71 -4.80
C ALA A 305 12.79 10.07 -3.62
N LYS A 306 13.10 8.78 -3.74
CA LYS A 306 13.88 8.00 -2.76
C LYS A 306 14.49 6.75 -3.42
N PRO A 307 15.54 6.13 -2.85
CA PRO A 307 16.14 4.90 -3.37
C PRO A 307 15.13 3.76 -3.52
N TYR A 308 14.13 3.69 -2.62
CA TYR A 308 13.06 2.70 -2.71
C TYR A 308 12.13 2.85 -3.92
N ASN A 309 12.16 4.01 -4.58
CA ASN A 309 11.41 4.25 -5.80
C ASN A 309 12.32 4.19 -7.05
N VAL A 310 13.52 3.61 -6.92
CA VAL A 310 14.43 3.34 -8.04
C VAL A 310 14.64 1.85 -8.20
N VAL A 311 14.46 1.35 -9.42
CA VAL A 311 14.81 -0.04 -9.80
C VAL A 311 16.10 -0.03 -10.60
N ILE A 312 17.06 -0.85 -10.19
CA ILE A 312 18.24 -1.18 -10.98
C ILE A 312 17.94 -2.44 -11.78
N ASP A 313 17.84 -2.29 -13.10
CA ASP A 313 17.48 -3.37 -13.99
C ASP A 313 18.64 -4.36 -14.24
N GLU A 314 18.37 -5.39 -15.03
CA GLU A 314 19.37 -6.44 -15.36
C GLU A 314 20.57 -5.92 -16.17
N LYS A 315 20.50 -4.70 -16.73
CA LYS A 315 21.59 -4.03 -17.46
C LYS A 315 22.32 -3.02 -16.58
N ASP A 316 22.08 -3.05 -15.27
CA ASP A 316 22.56 -2.07 -14.29
C ASP A 316 22.14 -0.63 -14.64
N ASP A 317 20.98 -0.45 -15.28
CA ASP A 317 20.39 0.87 -15.54
C ASP A 317 19.36 1.23 -14.46
N ALA A 318 19.34 2.50 -14.04
CA ALA A 318 18.43 3.00 -13.02
C ALA A 318 17.13 3.53 -13.64
N TRP A 319 16.00 3.02 -13.15
CA TRP A 319 14.64 3.38 -13.57
C TRP A 319 13.88 4.03 -12.42
N LEU A 320 13.20 5.15 -12.69
CA LEU A 320 12.32 5.78 -11.71
C LEU A 320 10.95 5.09 -11.74
N ILE A 321 10.46 4.67 -10.58
CA ILE A 321 9.14 4.11 -10.39
C ILE A 321 8.36 4.94 -9.35
N ASP A 322 7.07 4.63 -9.21
CA ASP A 322 6.15 5.24 -8.23
C ASP A 322 6.02 6.76 -8.34
N PHE A 323 4.94 7.19 -9.01
CA PHE A 323 4.57 8.61 -9.16
C PHE A 323 3.33 8.94 -8.35
N GLY A 324 3.02 8.15 -7.32
CA GLY A 324 1.85 8.36 -6.49
C GLY A 324 1.97 9.56 -5.56
N GLY A 325 3.15 10.18 -5.50
CA GLY A 325 3.49 11.20 -4.53
C GLY A 325 3.58 10.61 -3.13
N GLY A 326 3.92 11.46 -2.17
CA GLY A 326 4.05 11.04 -0.79
C GLY A 326 5.05 11.90 -0.03
N PHE A 327 5.07 11.71 1.28
CA PHE A 327 6.08 12.29 2.13
C PHE A 327 6.81 11.18 2.85
N THR A 328 8.10 11.03 2.54
CA THR A 328 8.99 10.15 3.29
C THR A 328 9.90 11.03 4.15
N ALA A 329 9.82 10.88 5.47
CA ALA A 329 10.63 11.66 6.41
C ALA A 329 12.13 11.46 6.12
N GLY A 330 12.92 12.54 6.17
CA GLY A 330 14.34 12.48 5.86
C GLY A 330 14.70 12.58 4.37
N TRP A 331 13.75 12.40 3.44
CA TRP A 331 14.00 12.50 1.99
C TRP A 331 13.62 13.83 1.37
N VAL A 332 12.56 14.48 1.84
CA VAL A 332 12.15 15.84 1.40
C VAL A 332 11.67 16.61 2.64
N ASP A 333 11.80 17.95 2.65
CA ASP A 333 11.15 18.75 3.69
C ASP A 333 9.64 18.76 3.44
N SER A 334 8.80 18.65 4.48
CA SER A 334 7.34 18.51 4.28
C SER A 334 6.68 19.67 3.51
N GLN A 335 7.35 20.82 3.42
CA GLN A 335 6.91 22.00 2.66
C GLN A 335 7.22 21.93 1.16
N LEU A 336 8.06 20.97 0.74
CA LEU A 336 8.55 20.80 -0.64
C LEU A 336 8.08 19.50 -1.27
N VAL A 337 7.14 18.80 -0.63
CA VAL A 337 6.54 17.58 -1.15
C VAL A 337 5.83 17.90 -2.46
N GLU A 338 6.01 17.02 -3.44
CA GLU A 338 5.43 17.18 -4.79
C GLU A 338 5.81 18.48 -5.51
N THR A 339 7.02 19.01 -5.28
CA THR A 339 7.59 20.13 -6.06
C THR A 339 8.89 19.76 -6.77
N ILE A 340 9.25 20.55 -7.80
CA ILE A 340 10.53 20.45 -8.51
C ILE A 340 11.69 20.58 -7.53
N GLU A 341 11.62 21.58 -6.64
CA GLU A 341 12.65 21.80 -5.62
C GLU A 341 12.74 20.65 -4.61
N GLY A 342 11.62 19.96 -4.35
CA GLY A 342 11.58 18.75 -3.55
C GLY A 342 12.35 17.60 -4.19
N ASP A 343 12.10 17.36 -5.48
CA ASP A 343 12.82 16.34 -6.25
C ASP A 343 14.33 16.64 -6.29
N GLU A 344 14.74 17.88 -6.51
CA GLU A 344 16.16 18.29 -6.53
C GLU A 344 16.85 18.03 -5.18
N LYS A 345 16.20 18.37 -4.06
CA LYS A 345 16.74 18.06 -2.73
C LYS A 345 16.85 16.56 -2.48
N ALA A 346 15.88 15.78 -2.96
CA ALA A 346 15.93 14.33 -2.85
C ALA A 346 17.06 13.73 -3.70
N LEU A 347 17.33 14.28 -4.89
CA LEU A 347 18.45 13.86 -5.73
C LEU A 347 19.79 14.02 -5.02
N ASP A 348 20.00 15.12 -4.28
CA ASP A 348 21.20 15.33 -3.49
C ASP A 348 21.33 14.26 -2.39
N ARG A 349 20.23 13.96 -1.68
CA ARG A 349 20.20 12.89 -0.65
C ARG A 349 20.45 11.50 -1.24
N ILE A 350 19.92 11.21 -2.44
CA ILE A 350 20.21 9.94 -3.14
C ILE A 350 21.69 9.87 -3.52
N ALA A 351 22.31 10.98 -3.94
CA ALA A 351 23.73 11.03 -4.25
C ALA A 351 24.60 10.79 -3.00
N GLU A 352 24.20 11.34 -1.85
CA GLU A 352 24.85 11.10 -0.55
C GLU A 352 24.72 9.62 -0.13
N PHE A 353 23.51 9.05 -0.23
CA PHE A 353 23.24 7.63 0.01
C PHE A 353 24.15 6.73 -0.84
N LEU A 354 24.25 6.99 -2.14
CA LEU A 354 25.10 6.24 -3.05
C LEU A 354 26.59 6.35 -2.71
N SER A 355 27.02 7.49 -2.17
CA SER A 355 28.40 7.74 -1.78
C SER A 355 28.83 7.01 -0.50
N GLY A 356 27.87 6.41 0.23
CA GLY A 356 28.15 5.64 1.44
C GLY A 356 28.45 6.51 2.67
N ASN A 357 27.93 7.74 2.71
CA ASN A 357 27.94 8.53 3.94
C ASN A 357 26.83 8.00 4.86
N ASP A 358 27.24 7.35 5.95
CA ASP A 358 26.35 6.79 6.99
C ASP A 358 25.54 7.85 7.77
N ASP A 359 25.72 9.15 7.48
CA ASP A 359 25.00 10.26 8.10
C ASP A 359 23.59 10.49 7.53
N VAL A 360 23.20 9.77 6.47
CA VAL A 360 21.79 9.74 6.04
C VAL A 360 21.03 8.90 7.07
N VAL A 361 20.47 9.56 8.09
CA VAL A 361 19.54 8.91 9.02
C VAL A 361 18.29 8.55 8.21
N ILE A 362 18.24 7.29 7.79
CA ILE A 362 17.11 6.68 7.10
C ILE A 362 15.97 6.56 8.10
N TYR A 363 15.05 7.52 8.11
CA TYR A 363 13.72 7.29 8.66
C TYR A 363 12.88 6.71 7.51
N ILE A 364 12.71 5.39 7.55
CA ILE A 364 11.83 4.63 6.62
C ILE A 364 10.38 4.95 6.96
#